data_AF-A0A2V9ABV1-F1
#
_entry.id   AF-A0A2V9ABV1-F1
#
_cell.length_a   1.000
_cell.length_b   1.000
_cell.length_c   1.000
_cell.angle_alpha   90.00
_cell.angle_beta   90.00
_cell.angle_gamma   90.00
#
_symmetry.space_group_name_H-M   'P 1'
#
loop_
_entity.id
_entity.type
_entity.pdbx_description
1 polymer ?
#
loop_
_entity_poly.entity_id
_entity_poly.type
_entity_poly.pdbx_seq_one_letter_code
_entity_poly.pdbx_strand_id
1 'polypeptide(L)'
;MASVSSKHDAGAISWANEGSGSVSDGDFANFLNTARRSVFEVANILILLRKDGRIDSNRVNPLLKELEEESRMILAFRRTLKS
;
A
#
# COMPACT_ATOMS: atom_id res chain seq x y z
N MET A 1 -3.10 21.19 41.03
CA MET A 1 -4.25 21.26 40.10
C MET A 1 -3.74 21.61 38.73
N ALA A 2 -4.23 20.90 37.71
CA ALA A 2 -4.00 21.04 36.26
C ALA A 2 -2.57 20.77 35.74
N SER A 3 -2.30 19.99 34.70
CA SER A 3 -3.09 19.05 33.90
C SER A 3 -2.08 18.17 33.17
N VAL A 4 -2.17 16.84 33.31
CA VAL A 4 -1.43 15.89 32.47
C VAL A 4 -2.11 15.92 31.10
N SER A 5 -1.48 16.58 30.13
CA SER A 5 -1.94 16.54 28.73
C SER A 5 -1.30 15.35 28.03
N SER A 6 -2.09 14.29 27.93
CA SER A 6 -1.84 13.11 27.12
C SER A 6 -1.65 13.53 25.66
N LYS A 7 -0.41 13.48 25.16
CA LYS A 7 -0.12 13.48 23.72
C LYS A 7 -0.15 12.04 23.21
N HIS A 8 -1.33 11.44 23.26
CA HIS A 8 -1.68 10.40 22.31
C HIS A 8 -2.26 11.09 21.07
N ASP A 9 -1.98 10.55 19.89
CA ASP A 9 -2.40 11.03 18.56
C ASP A 9 -1.40 11.93 17.81
N ALA A 10 -0.24 11.36 17.46
CA ALA A 10 0.57 11.90 16.35
C ALA A 10 1.26 10.81 15.52
N GLY A 11 0.79 9.56 15.58
CA GLY A 11 1.40 8.43 14.86
C GLY A 11 0.81 8.12 13.48
N ALA A 12 -0.28 8.79 13.09
CA ALA A 12 -1.09 8.39 11.93
C ALA A 12 -1.08 9.36 10.74
N ILE A 13 -0.25 10.41 10.74
CA ILE A 13 -0.26 11.43 9.66
C ILE A 13 1.15 11.77 9.13
N SER A 14 2.03 10.77 8.97
CA SER A 14 3.31 10.95 8.24
C SER A 14 3.21 10.52 6.78
N TRP A 15 2.66 9.31 6.52
CA TRP A 15 2.68 8.70 5.18
C TRP A 15 1.84 9.47 4.14
N ALA A 16 0.76 10.14 4.55
CA ALA A 16 -0.06 10.95 3.65
C ALA A 16 0.56 12.33 3.38
N ASN A 17 1.19 12.97 4.38
CA ASN A 17 1.73 14.33 4.25
C ASN A 17 3.09 14.36 3.52
N GLU A 18 3.89 13.31 3.66
CA GLU A 18 5.17 13.19 2.93
C GLU A 18 4.98 12.75 1.47
N GLY A 19 3.95 11.96 1.17
CA GLY A 19 3.64 11.50 -0.20
C GLY A 19 2.84 12.50 -1.02
N SER A 20 1.87 13.20 -0.42
CA SER A 20 1.05 14.22 -1.12
C SER A 20 1.78 15.56 -1.31
N GLY A 21 2.91 15.75 -0.62
CA GLY A 21 3.83 16.90 -0.78
C GLY A 21 5.00 16.64 -1.73
N SER A 22 4.98 15.56 -2.52
CA SER A 22 6.05 15.23 -3.47
C SER A 22 6.28 16.38 -4.45
N VAL A 23 7.42 17.06 -4.32
CA VAL A 23 7.78 18.26 -5.10
C VAL A 23 8.23 17.92 -6.52
N SER A 24 8.42 16.63 -6.84
CA SER A 24 8.85 16.14 -8.14
C SER A 24 8.12 14.85 -8.55
N ASP A 25 7.87 14.68 -9.85
CA ASP A 25 7.32 13.45 -10.44
C ASP A 25 8.18 12.21 -10.12
N GLY A 26 9.48 12.42 -9.86
CA GLY A 26 10.44 11.38 -9.50
C GLY A 26 10.20 10.79 -8.11
N ASP A 27 9.97 11.63 -7.10
CA ASP A 27 9.69 11.17 -5.73
C ASP A 27 8.35 10.44 -5.67
N PHE A 28 7.35 10.98 -6.37
CA PHE A 28 6.04 10.33 -6.46
C PHE A 28 6.10 9.00 -7.21
N ALA A 29 6.91 8.89 -8.27
CA ALA A 29 7.17 7.61 -8.93
C ALA A 29 7.84 6.58 -8.00
N ASN A 30 8.72 7.02 -7.10
CA ASN A 30 9.32 6.15 -6.08
C ASN A 30 8.29 5.68 -5.04
N PHE A 31 7.37 6.54 -4.62
CA PHE A 31 6.23 6.14 -3.78
C PHE A 31 5.36 5.08 -4.48
N LEU A 32 5.01 5.28 -5.76
CA LEU A 32 4.22 4.29 -6.51
C LEU A 32 4.96 2.96 -6.70
N ASN A 33 6.28 2.98 -6.90
CA ASN A 33 7.08 1.75 -6.95
C ASN A 33 7.05 1.00 -5.60
N THR A 34 7.09 1.72 -4.49
CA THR A 34 7.00 1.15 -3.14
C THR A 34 5.61 0.57 -2.89
N ALA A 35 4.54 1.29 -3.23
CA ALA A 35 3.16 0.80 -3.13
C ALA A 35 2.97 -0.48 -3.96
N ARG A 36 3.49 -0.52 -5.19
CA ARG A 36 3.44 -1.71 -6.04
C ARG A 36 4.16 -2.91 -5.43
N ARG A 37 5.33 -2.72 -4.80
CA ARG A 37 6.06 -3.79 -4.11
C ARG A 37 5.27 -4.35 -2.93
N SER A 38 4.64 -3.48 -2.13
CA SER A 38 3.78 -3.88 -1.02
C SER A 38 2.60 -4.75 -1.47
N VAL A 39 1.94 -4.39 -2.59
CA VAL A 39 0.86 -5.20 -3.19
C VAL A 39 1.35 -6.63 -3.54
N PHE A 40 2.56 -6.77 -4.08
CA PHE A 40 3.14 -8.08 -4.39
C PHE A 40 3.50 -8.89 -3.13
N GLU A 41 4.00 -8.25 -2.08
CA GLU A 41 4.31 -8.91 -0.81
C GLU A 41 3.04 -9.49 -0.18
N VAL A 42 1.95 -8.71 -0.14
CA VAL A 42 0.65 -9.18 0.35
C VAL A 42 0.14 -10.35 -0.48
N ALA A 43 0.21 -10.26 -1.82
CA ALA A 43 -0.19 -11.35 -2.70
C ALA A 43 0.64 -12.63 -2.44
N ASN A 44 1.94 -12.50 -2.22
CA ASN A 44 2.82 -13.62 -1.90
C ASN A 44 2.45 -14.28 -0.56
N ILE A 45 2.17 -13.49 0.48
CA ILE A 45 1.72 -14.01 1.78
C ILE A 45 0.39 -14.77 1.63
N LEU A 46 -0.57 -14.22 0.90
CA LEU A 46 -1.86 -14.88 0.64
C LEU A 46 -1.67 -16.21 -0.10
N ILE A 47 -0.77 -16.27 -1.08
CA ILE A 47 -0.44 -17.50 -1.79
C ILE A 47 0.21 -18.53 -0.85
N LEU A 48 1.13 -18.11 0.02
CA LEU A 48 1.77 -18.99 1.00
C LEU A 48 0.76 -19.55 2.01
N LEU A 49 -0.12 -18.70 2.56
CA LEU A 49 -1.17 -19.11 3.49
C LEU A 49 -2.19 -20.07 2.85
N ARG A 50 -2.50 -19.86 1.56
CA ARG A 50 -3.31 -20.80 0.79
C ARG A 50 -2.60 -22.15 0.62
N LYS A 51 -1.31 -22.14 0.28
CA LYS A 51 -0.50 -23.36 0.09
C LYS A 51 -0.35 -24.17 1.38
N ASP A 52 -0.32 -23.51 2.52
CA ASP A 52 -0.28 -24.14 3.86
C ASP A 52 -1.68 -24.62 4.32
N GLY A 53 -2.73 -24.44 3.51
CA GLY A 53 -4.10 -24.85 3.84
C GLY A 53 -4.76 -24.02 4.94
N ARG A 54 -4.17 -22.90 5.36
CA ARG A 54 -4.70 -22.02 6.42
C ARG A 54 -5.87 -21.17 5.95
N ILE A 55 -5.94 -20.88 4.65
CA ILE A 55 -7.00 -20.07 4.06
C ILE A 55 -7.51 -20.76 2.79
N ASP A 56 -8.82 -20.82 2.66
CA ASP A 56 -9.50 -21.42 1.51
C ASP A 56 -9.35 -20.61 0.23
N SER A 57 -9.30 -21.31 -0.90
CA SER A 57 -9.13 -20.68 -2.23
C SER A 57 -10.29 -19.76 -2.58
N ASN A 58 -11.51 -20.02 -2.11
CA ASN A 58 -12.67 -19.15 -2.37
C ASN A 58 -12.56 -17.80 -1.67
N ARG A 59 -11.73 -17.70 -0.62
CA ARG A 59 -11.45 -16.42 0.07
C ARG A 59 -10.21 -15.73 -0.50
N VAL A 60 -9.21 -16.49 -0.94
CA VAL A 60 -7.95 -15.93 -1.46
C VAL A 60 -8.08 -15.46 -2.90
N ASN A 61 -8.81 -16.17 -3.75
CA ASN A 61 -8.89 -15.83 -5.18
C ASN A 61 -9.50 -14.45 -5.46
N PRO A 62 -10.59 -14.01 -4.77
CA PRO A 62 -11.10 -12.66 -4.90
C PRO A 62 -10.06 -11.59 -4.48
N LEU A 63 -9.37 -11.81 -3.34
CA LEU A 63 -8.35 -10.90 -2.85
C LEU A 63 -7.16 -10.77 -3.81
N LEU A 64 -6.71 -11.88 -4.40
CA LEU A 64 -5.65 -11.85 -5.41
C LEU A 64 -6.08 -11.08 -6.67
N LYS A 65 -7.36 -11.18 -7.06
CA LYS A 65 -7.91 -10.43 -8.18
C LYS A 65 -7.93 -8.92 -7.89
N GLU A 66 -8.37 -8.52 -6.70
CA GLU A 66 -8.34 -7.12 -6.26
C GLU A 66 -6.91 -6.57 -6.25
N LEU A 67 -5.96 -7.32 -5.68
CA LEU A 67 -4.54 -6.93 -5.67
C LEU A 67 -3.96 -6.80 -7.09
N GLU A 68 -4.39 -7.63 -8.03
CA GLU A 68 -4.00 -7.52 -9.43
C GLU A 68 -4.55 -6.25 -10.09
N GLU A 69 -5.81 -5.89 -9.80
CA GLU A 69 -6.44 -4.67 -10.28
C GLU A 69 -5.74 -3.42 -9.71
N GLU A 70 -5.49 -3.39 -8.39
CA GLU A 70 -4.73 -2.33 -7.72
C GLU A 70 -3.31 -2.17 -8.32
N SER A 71 -2.61 -3.29 -8.53
CA SER A 71 -1.30 -3.29 -9.17
C SER A 71 -1.35 -2.69 -10.58
N ARG A 72 -2.41 -2.97 -11.36
CA ARG A 72 -2.60 -2.38 -12.70
C ARG A 72 -2.89 -0.90 -12.63
N MET A 73 -3.71 -0.44 -11.68
CA MET A 73 -3.98 0.99 -11.49
C MET A 73 -2.72 1.76 -11.12
N ILE A 74 -1.93 1.25 -10.17
CA ILE A 74 -0.63 1.85 -9.79
C ILE A 74 0.31 1.93 -11.01
N LEU A 75 0.34 0.89 -11.85
CA LEU A 75 1.15 0.89 -13.07
C LEU A 75 0.69 1.93 -14.08
N ALA A 76 -0.63 2.00 -14.31
CA ALA A 76 -1.24 2.94 -15.25
C ALA A 76 -0.95 4.37 -14.79
N PHE A 77 -1.13 4.66 -13.51
CA PHE A 77 -0.87 5.96 -12.93
C PHE A 77 0.62 6.34 -12.95
N ARG A 78 1.52 5.40 -12.65
CA ARG A 78 2.97 5.65 -12.81
C ARG A 78 3.33 6.02 -14.26
N ARG A 79 2.63 5.46 -15.26
CA ARG A 79 2.88 5.79 -16.67
C ARG A 79 2.43 7.20 -17.02
N THR A 80 1.48 7.80 -16.30
CA THR A 80 1.05 9.18 -16.54
C THR A 80 2.02 10.22 -15.96
N LEU A 81 2.90 9.83 -15.03
CA LEU A 81 3.90 10.71 -14.41
C LEU A 81 5.18 10.87 -15.22
N LYS A 82 5.33 10.17 -16.35
CA LYS A 82 6.38 10.47 -17.32
C LYS A 82 5.91 11.63 -18.19
N SER A 83 6.16 12.86 -17.74
CA SER A 83 6.35 14.04 -18.60
C SER A 83 7.83 14.40 -18.65
#